data_AF-A0A317K6I9-F1
#
_entry.id   AF-A0A317K6I9-F1
#
_cell.length_a   1.000
_cell.length_b   1.000
_cell.length_c   1.000
_cell.angle_alpha   90.00
_cell.angle_beta   90.00
_cell.angle_gamma   90.00
#
_symmetry.space_group_name_H-M   'P 1'
#
loop_
_entity.id
_entity.type
_entity.pdbx_description
1 polymer ?
#
loop_
_entity_poly.entity_id
_entity_poly.type
_entity_poly.pdbx_seq_one_letter_code
_entity_poly.pdbx_strand_id
1 'polypeptide(L)'
;MTIHLVDIQQVIHTCPAYPEPHPYDIRRTLVDVIPGGPCRAPVTIRCGAQTTLVPCHRHEPAKRQCGACRVIVTERTITTRHLTEVGG
;
A
#
# COMPACT_ATOMS: atom_id res chain seq x y z
N MET A 1 -12.91 -1.85 1.95
CA MET A 1 -11.50 -2.05 1.71
C MET A 1 -11.08 -0.99 0.76
N THR A 2 -10.23 -0.06 1.18
CA THR A 2 -9.66 0.86 0.20
C THR A 2 -8.52 0.14 -0.50
N ILE A 3 -8.64 -0.07 -1.80
CA ILE A 3 -7.60 -0.72 -2.61
C ILE A 3 -6.86 0.36 -3.38
N HIS A 4 -5.58 0.51 -3.13
CA HIS A 4 -4.68 1.30 -3.96
C HIS A 4 -4.07 0.37 -5.01
N LEU A 5 -4.48 0.55 -6.26
CA LEU A 5 -3.85 -0.15 -7.38
C LEU A 5 -2.61 0.62 -7.79
N VAL A 6 -1.46 -0.03 -7.76
CA VAL A 6 -0.17 0.58 -8.11
C VAL A 6 0.49 -0.15 -9.26
N ASP A 7 1.07 0.62 -10.17
CA ASP A 7 2.06 0.11 -11.11
C ASP A 7 3.46 0.36 -10.53
N ILE A 8 4.33 -0.63 -10.68
CA ILE A 8 5.72 -0.57 -10.22
C ILE A 8 6.62 -0.52 -11.45
N GLN A 9 7.52 0.45 -11.47
CA GLN A 9 8.66 0.44 -12.37
C GLN A 9 9.93 0.30 -11.54
N GLN A 10 10.72 -0.72 -11.83
CA GLN A 10 12.01 -0.93 -11.19
C GLN A 10 13.12 -0.96 -12.23
N VAL A 11 14.22 -0.28 -11.94
CA VAL A 11 15.46 -0.37 -12.70
C VAL A 11 16.43 -1.24 -11.93
N ILE A 12 16.95 -2.27 -12.60
CA ILE A 12 17.91 -3.21 -12.04
C ILE A 12 19.31 -2.95 -12.60
N HIS A 13 20.31 -3.19 -11.75
CA HIS A 13 21.72 -3.16 -12.14
C HIS A 13 22.48 -4.30 -11.46
N THR A 14 23.73 -4.47 -11.84
CA THR A 14 24.68 -5.36 -11.17
C THR A 14 25.88 -4.51 -10.76
N CYS A 15 26.42 -4.72 -9.55
CA CYS A 15 27.58 -3.98 -9.07
C CYS A 15 28.62 -4.92 -8.47
N PRO A 16 29.90 -4.52 -8.33
CA PRO A 16 30.92 -5.40 -7.76
C PRO A 16 30.64 -5.84 -6.32
N ALA A 17 29.89 -5.02 -5.55
CA ALA A 17 29.52 -5.33 -4.17
C ALA A 17 28.36 -6.35 -4.07
N TYR A 18 27.52 -6.47 -5.11
CA TYR A 18 26.45 -7.45 -5.18
C TYR A 18 26.31 -7.94 -6.64
N PRO A 19 26.91 -9.11 -6.96
CA PRO A 19 27.08 -9.56 -8.34
C PRO A 19 25.79 -10.09 -8.99
N GLU A 20 24.69 -10.19 -8.24
CA GLU A 20 23.39 -10.55 -8.79
C GLU A 20 22.61 -9.29 -9.24
N PRO A 21 21.85 -9.35 -10.34
CA PRO A 21 20.96 -8.26 -10.73
C PRO A 21 19.99 -7.88 -9.61
N HIS A 22 19.95 -6.60 -9.23
CA HIS A 22 19.12 -6.11 -8.14
C HIS A 22 18.55 -4.72 -8.42
N PRO A 23 17.36 -4.39 -7.89
CA PRO A 23 16.78 -3.07 -8.03
C PRO A 23 17.63 -1.99 -7.36
N TYR A 24 17.76 -0.82 -8.00
CA TYR A 24 18.36 0.37 -7.37
C TYR A 24 17.48 1.62 -7.44
N ASP A 25 16.57 1.71 -8.42
CA ASP A 25 15.49 2.69 -8.45
C ASP A 25 14.17 1.95 -8.58
N ILE A 26 13.28 2.13 -7.62
CA ILE A 26 11.93 1.56 -7.61
C ILE A 26 10.95 2.72 -7.48
N ARG A 27 10.11 2.89 -8.49
CA ARG A 27 9.05 3.89 -8.51
C ARG A 27 7.71 3.19 -8.51
N ARG A 28 6.77 3.77 -7.75
CA ARG A 28 5.38 3.32 -7.69
C ARG A 28 4.49 4.44 -8.16
N THR A 29 3.58 4.14 -9.05
CA THR A 29 2.55 5.08 -9.53
C THR A 29 1.20 4.58 -9.06
N LEU A 30 0.47 5.43 -8.34
CA LEU A 30 -0.92 5.14 -7.99
C LEU A 30 -1.78 5.25 -9.24
N VAL A 31 -2.40 4.15 -9.65
CA VAL A 31 -3.21 4.04 -10.86
C VAL A 31 -4.69 4.27 -10.55
N ASP A 32 -5.16 3.71 -9.44
CA ASP A 32 -6.55 3.82 -9.03
C ASP A 32 -6.70 3.66 -7.51
N VAL A 33 -7.80 4.20 -6.98
CA VAL A 33 -8.21 4.07 -5.58
C VAL A 33 -9.65 3.58 -5.54
N ILE A 34 -9.83 2.29 -5.25
CA ILE A 34 -11.16 1.69 -5.10
C ILE A 34 -11.62 1.92 -3.66
N PRO A 35 -12.71 2.68 -3.42
CA PRO A 35 -13.15 3.03 -2.08
C PRO A 35 -13.78 1.84 -1.36
N GLY A 36 -13.54 1.76 -0.06
CA GLY A 36 -13.93 0.62 0.75
C GLY A 36 -15.36 0.54 1.26
N GLY A 37 -16.17 1.57 1.01
CA GLY A 37 -17.49 1.74 1.60
C GLY A 37 -17.44 2.07 3.11
N PRO A 38 -18.60 2.16 3.76
CA PRO A 38 -18.69 2.50 5.19
C PRO A 38 -18.13 1.39 6.08
N CYS A 39 -17.69 1.77 7.28
CA CYS A 39 -17.19 0.83 8.28
C CYS A 39 -18.26 -0.22 8.64
N ARG A 40 -17.86 -1.50 8.68
CA ARG A 40 -18.74 -2.64 9.02
C ARG A 40 -18.56 -3.15 10.45
N ALA A 41 -17.58 -2.63 11.17
CA ALA A 41 -17.33 -2.95 12.58
C ALA A 41 -16.82 -1.69 13.30
N PRO A 42 -17.70 -0.70 13.56
CA PRO A 42 -17.32 0.45 14.37
C PRO A 42 -16.98 0.00 15.80
N VAL A 43 -16.08 0.73 16.46
CA VAL A 43 -15.64 0.46 17.83
C VAL A 43 -16.19 1.54 18.74
N THR A 44 -16.75 1.13 19.88
CA THR A 44 -17.14 2.04 20.96
C THR A 44 -15.90 2.49 21.72
N ILE A 45 -15.66 3.79 21.75
CA ILE A 45 -14.58 4.40 22.52
C ILE A 45 -15.15 5.36 23.57
N ARG A 46 -14.36 5.65 24.60
CA ARG A 46 -14.68 6.67 25.60
C ARG A 46 -13.94 7.97 25.30
N CYS A 47 -14.70 9.05 25.14
CA CYS A 47 -14.20 10.41 24.98
C CYS A 47 -14.57 11.21 26.24
N GLY A 48 -13.71 11.18 27.25
CA GLY A 48 -14.00 11.77 28.56
C GLY A 48 -15.18 11.10 29.27
N ALA A 49 -16.26 11.86 29.48
CA ALA A 49 -17.48 11.34 30.11
C ALA A 49 -18.45 10.66 29.13
N GLN A 50 -18.22 10.74 27.81
CA GLN A 50 -19.11 10.20 26.79
C GLN A 50 -18.53 8.96 26.12
N THR A 51 -19.41 8.10 25.60
CA THR A 51 -19.04 7.02 24.68
C THR A 51 -19.49 7.37 23.27
N THR A 52 -18.65 7.10 22.27
CA THR A 52 -18.97 7.32 20.86
C THR A 52 -18.51 6.15 19.99
N LEU A 53 -19.13 5.98 18.83
CA LEU A 53 -18.73 4.99 17.84
C LEU A 53 -17.79 5.62 16.83
N VAL A 54 -16.64 4.99 16.61
CA VAL A 54 -15.70 5.38 15.55
C VAL A 54 -15.47 4.24 14.57
N PRO A 55 -15.18 4.54 13.28
CA PRO A 55 -14.73 3.52 12.35
C PRO A 55 -13.50 2.77 12.88
N CYS A 56 -13.45 1.43 12.75
CA CYS A 56 -12.35 0.65 13.31
C CYS A 56 -10.94 1.05 12.82
N HIS A 57 -10.76 1.64 11.63
CA HIS A 57 -9.42 2.10 11.22
C HIS A 57 -8.82 3.19 12.13
N ARG A 58 -9.65 3.89 12.91
CA ARG A 58 -9.21 4.93 13.84
C ARG A 58 -8.73 4.40 15.18
N HIS A 59 -8.93 3.10 15.45
CA HIS A 59 -8.65 2.50 16.76
C HIS A 59 -7.92 1.16 16.65
N GLU A 60 -8.37 0.30 15.75
CA GLU A 60 -7.87 -1.07 15.61
C GLU A 60 -6.59 -1.13 14.75
N PRO A 61 -5.61 -1.97 15.12
CA PRO A 61 -4.48 -2.25 14.26
C PRO A 61 -4.95 -2.96 12.98
N ALA A 62 -4.19 -2.81 11.88
CA ALA A 62 -4.59 -3.28 10.55
C ALA A 62 -5.09 -4.74 10.49
N LYS A 63 -4.51 -5.64 11.29
CA LYS A 63 -4.91 -7.07 11.36
C LYS A 63 -6.30 -7.30 11.98
N ARG A 64 -6.83 -6.33 12.72
CA ARG A 64 -8.15 -6.37 13.40
C ARG A 64 -9.19 -5.47 12.74
N GLN A 65 -8.81 -4.70 11.72
CA GLN A 65 -9.74 -3.83 11.01
C GLN A 65 -10.69 -4.64 10.13
N CYS A 66 -11.96 -4.22 10.04
CA CYS A 66 -12.90 -4.83 9.12
C CYS A 66 -12.48 -4.62 7.66
N GLY A 67 -12.98 -5.49 6.77
CA GLY A 67 -12.70 -5.40 5.34
C GLY A 67 -12.99 -4.02 4.76
N ALA A 68 -14.04 -3.30 5.21
CA ALA A 68 -14.35 -1.95 4.73
C ALA A 68 -13.25 -0.92 5.02
N CYS A 69 -12.65 -0.98 6.20
CA CYS A 69 -11.70 0.00 6.71
C CYS A 69 -10.24 -0.32 6.40
N ARG A 70 -9.92 -1.57 6.09
CA ARG A 70 -8.55 -1.98 5.77
C ARG A 70 -8.09 -1.36 4.45
N VAL A 71 -6.86 -0.85 4.47
CA VAL A 71 -6.12 -0.42 3.27
C VAL A 71 -5.35 -1.61 2.72
N ILE A 72 -5.47 -1.84 1.41
CA ILE A 72 -4.69 -2.82 0.67
C ILE A 72 -4.00 -2.11 -0.48
N VAL A 73 -2.71 -2.39 -0.69
CA VAL A 73 -1.98 -1.99 -1.88
C VAL A 73 -1.86 -3.23 -2.75
N THR A 74 -2.40 -3.16 -3.97
CA THR A 74 -2.35 -4.26 -4.93
C THR A 74 -1.50 -3.82 -6.12
N GLU A 75 -0.51 -4.65 -6.43
CA GLU A 75 0.37 -4.47 -7.59
C GLU A 75 -0.38 -4.90 -8.84
N ARG A 76 -0.60 -3.96 -9.77
CA ARG A 76 -1.29 -4.24 -11.04
C ARG A 76 -0.29 -4.70 -12.10
N THR A 77 0.80 -3.96 -12.27
CA THR A 77 1.85 -4.29 -13.25
C THR A 77 3.23 -3.97 -12.65
N ILE A 78 4.20 -4.84 -12.95
CA ILE A 78 5.60 -4.63 -12.59
C ILE A 78 6.42 -4.60 -13.87
N THR A 79 6.97 -3.43 -14.17
CA THR A 79 7.91 -3.23 -15.29
C THR A 79 9.33 -3.23 -14.76
N THR A 80 10.15 -4.15 -15.24
CA THR A 80 11.57 -4.22 -14.91
C THR A 80 12.38 -3.73 -16.10
N ARG A 81 13.34 -2.82 -15.88
CA ARG A 81 14.29 -2.34 -16.89
C ARG A 81 15.71 -2.53 -16.42
N HIS A 82 16.62 -2.83 -17.32
CA HIS A 82 18.05 -2.81 -17.00
C HIS A 82 18.59 -1.38 -17.05
N LEU A 83 19.56 -1.04 -16.20
CA LEU A 83 20.21 0.27 -16.18
C LEU A 83 20.67 0.72 -17.58
N THR A 84 21.20 -0.23 -18.37
CA THR A 84 21.64 -0.01 -19.75
C THR A 84 20.53 0.43 -20.70
N GLU A 85 19.27 0.16 -20.40
CA GLU A 85 18.10 0.54 -21.22
C GLU A 85 17.59 1.95 -20.87
N VAL A 86 17.92 2.46 -19.68
CA VAL A 86 17.37 3.74 -19.17
C VAL A 86 18.39 4.88 -19.26
N GLY A 87 19.68 4.57 -19.22
CA GLY A 87 20.78 5.54 -19.34
C GLY A 87 21.26 5.80 -20.77
N GLY A 88 20.49 5.41 -21.79
CA GLY A 88 20.79 5.65 -23.20
C GLY A 88 20.68 7.12 -23.60
#